data_AF-A0A514XEJ1-F1
#
_entry.id   AF-A0A514XEJ1-F1
#
_cell.length_a   1.000
_cell.length_b   1.000
_cell.length_c   1.000
_cell.angle_alpha   90.00
_cell.angle_beta   90.00
_cell.angle_gamma   90.00
#
_symmetry.space_group_name_H-M   'P 1'
#
loop_
_entity.id
_entity.type
_entity.pdbx_description
1 polymer ?
#
loop_
_entity_poly.entity_id
_entity_poly.type
_entity_poly.pdbx_seq_one_letter_code
_entity_poly.pdbx_strand_id
1 'polypeptide(L)'
;MKKREWLIVILPLVVTWLVDRVTKLWATDITSVKSHGPLHFVLHHNHGAMLGLFSDLPSVLRIVSLSTGGAFLLCTYALIQYMLPIKSLTLRCGLSILIGGILGNVADRIVWGYVVDFIVVGTPTLSSPAFNIADALQWVGYALIVFAIIREGELLWPENNSRKKFWVNLSFQLKYCILMMAVGLSLTLISLVFSYTYLRVTIQELVGNNQFLLNKFLVPYVITFIIICVAFCAITFAVGKVLSHRIAGPIYAFERYLYGIMRGENIPLLKVRKGDEFKELEALAEEITKRLNVIKAERTVNVVEFNDGINPDDKPRQ
;
A
#
# COMPACT_ATOMS: atom_id res chain seq x y z
N MET A 1 -10.00 2.87 -6.68
CA MET A 1 -10.31 4.11 -5.93
C MET A 1 -10.75 5.17 -6.93
N LYS A 2 -11.84 5.89 -6.68
CA LYS A 2 -12.25 7.04 -7.51
C LYS A 2 -11.19 8.14 -7.39
N LYS A 3 -11.03 9.02 -8.40
CA LYS A 3 -10.07 10.15 -8.36
C LYS A 3 -10.18 10.98 -7.07
N ARG A 4 -11.40 11.15 -6.54
CA ARG A 4 -11.68 11.86 -5.28
C ARG A 4 -11.13 11.15 -4.03
N GLU A 5 -11.05 9.83 -4.03
CA GLU A 5 -10.53 9.05 -2.90
C GLU A 5 -9.01 9.11 -2.82
N TRP A 6 -8.32 9.25 -3.96
CA TRP A 6 -6.88 9.50 -4.00
C TRP A 6 -6.51 10.87 -3.41
N LEU A 7 -7.37 11.88 -3.58
CA LEU A 7 -7.16 13.19 -2.96
C LEU A 7 -7.14 13.08 -1.43
N ILE A 8 -7.94 12.21 -0.84
CA ILE A 8 -8.00 12.02 0.63
C ILE A 8 -6.71 11.39 1.17
N VAL A 9 -5.96 10.66 0.34
CA VAL A 9 -4.67 10.04 0.72
C VAL A 9 -3.50 10.99 0.45
N ILE A 10 -3.52 11.68 -0.70
CA ILE A 10 -2.40 12.52 -1.13
C ILE A 10 -2.43 13.87 -0.40
N LEU A 11 -3.60 14.47 -0.24
CA LEU A 11 -3.73 15.81 0.34
C LEU A 11 -3.17 15.89 1.77
N PRO A 12 -3.52 15.00 2.74
CA PRO A 12 -2.99 15.12 4.09
C PRO A 12 -1.48 14.92 4.15
N LEU A 13 -0.92 14.04 3.30
CA LEU A 13 0.52 13.82 3.20
C LEU A 13 1.23 15.09 2.72
N VAL A 14 0.75 15.67 1.62
CA VAL A 14 1.34 16.88 1.02
C VAL A 14 1.18 18.08 1.95
N VAL A 15 0.00 18.25 2.56
CA VAL A 15 -0.25 19.34 3.51
C VAL A 15 0.65 19.22 4.73
N THR A 16 0.78 18.02 5.30
CA THR A 16 1.67 17.79 6.45
C THR A 16 3.11 18.17 6.12
N TRP A 17 3.60 17.70 4.97
CA TRP A 17 4.96 18.01 4.51
C TRP A 17 5.17 19.50 4.24
N LEU A 18 4.21 20.17 3.58
CA LEU A 18 4.29 21.61 3.29
C LEU A 18 4.26 22.45 4.56
N VAL A 19 3.35 22.15 5.49
CA VAL A 19 3.24 22.88 6.76
C VAL A 19 4.53 22.73 7.57
N ASP A 20 5.05 21.52 7.68
CA ASP A 20 6.34 21.29 8.34
C ASP A 20 7.46 22.09 7.66
N ARG A 21 7.55 22.03 6.32
CA ARG A 21 8.59 22.74 5.57
C ARG A 21 8.54 24.25 5.78
N VAL A 22 7.35 24.86 5.71
CA VAL A 22 7.17 26.31 5.92
C VAL A 22 7.52 26.71 7.34
N THR A 23 7.09 25.92 8.33
CA THR A 23 7.34 26.25 9.75
C THR A 23 8.83 26.15 10.11
N LYS A 24 9.57 25.20 9.51
CA LYS A 24 11.03 25.11 9.66
C LYS A 24 11.78 26.27 8.99
N LEU A 25 11.32 26.71 7.82
CA LEU A 25 11.88 27.90 7.15
C LEU A 25 11.67 29.18 7.98
N TRP A 26 10.52 29.31 8.63
CA TRP A 26 10.29 30.39 9.58
C TRP A 26 11.19 30.26 10.83
N ALA A 27 11.38 29.04 11.32
CA ALA A 27 12.18 28.80 12.52
C ALA A 27 13.67 29.12 12.33
N THR A 28 14.22 29.02 11.12
CA THR A 28 15.62 29.38 10.84
C THR A 28 15.95 30.86 11.07
N ASP A 29 14.93 31.74 11.10
CA ASP A 29 15.11 33.18 11.37
C ASP A 29 15.10 33.51 12.88
N ILE A 30 14.96 32.51 13.76
CA ILE A 30 14.92 32.70 15.21
C ILE A 30 16.35 32.85 15.76
N THR A 31 16.73 34.08 16.11
CA THR A 31 18.05 34.40 16.68
C THR A 31 18.08 34.46 18.21
N SER A 32 16.92 34.61 18.86
CA SER A 32 16.79 34.67 20.32
C SER A 32 15.56 33.89 20.78
N VAL A 33 15.60 33.39 22.01
CA VAL A 33 14.52 32.60 22.62
C VAL A 33 13.24 33.45 22.71
N LYS A 34 12.19 33.07 21.97
CA LYS A 34 10.88 33.71 22.07
C LYS A 34 9.97 32.87 22.96
N SER A 35 9.54 33.42 24.09
CA SER A 35 8.73 32.70 25.07
C SER A 35 7.32 33.28 25.14
N HIS A 36 6.31 32.42 25.02
CA HIS A 36 4.89 32.75 25.13
C HIS A 36 4.23 31.79 26.14
N GLY A 37 4.28 32.13 27.43
CA GLY A 37 3.79 31.25 28.50
C GLY A 37 4.59 29.93 28.54
N PRO A 38 3.95 28.74 28.51
CA PRO A 38 4.65 27.46 28.54
C PRO A 38 5.27 27.06 27.19
N LEU A 39 5.10 27.87 26.13
CA LEU A 39 5.66 27.64 24.81
C LEU A 39 6.92 28.48 24.62
N HIS A 40 8.03 27.82 24.34
CA HIS A 40 9.31 28.45 24.05
C HIS A 40 9.74 28.07 22.64
N PHE A 41 10.09 29.08 21.83
CA PHE A 41 10.63 28.89 20.50
C PHE A 41 12.15 29.11 20.51
N VAL A 42 12.89 28.04 20.23
CA VAL A 42 14.36 28.00 20.30
C VAL A 42 14.88 27.17 19.12
N LEU A 43 15.72 27.75 18.28
CA LEU A 43 16.33 27.01 17.18
C LEU A 43 17.28 25.92 17.70
N HIS A 44 16.98 24.67 17.37
CA HIS A 44 17.80 23.51 17.71
C HIS A 44 18.03 22.63 16.47
N HIS A 45 19.28 22.31 16.17
CA HIS A 45 19.64 21.43 15.06
C HIS A 45 19.87 20.01 15.56
N ASN A 46 18.99 19.10 15.17
CA ASN A 46 19.02 17.71 15.60
C ASN A 46 19.65 16.81 14.53
N HIS A 47 20.87 16.35 14.81
CA HIS A 47 21.63 15.49 13.92
C HIS A 47 21.34 13.98 14.07
N GLY A 48 20.62 13.57 15.13
CA GLY A 48 20.31 12.17 15.37
C GLY A 48 19.24 11.66 14.41
N ALA A 49 19.32 10.40 13.98
CA ALA A 49 18.23 9.69 13.31
C ALA A 49 17.68 8.61 14.27
N MET A 50 16.53 8.85 14.89
CA MET A 50 15.89 7.95 15.87
C MET A 50 16.81 7.66 17.09
N LEU A 51 16.67 8.44 18.16
CA LEU A 51 17.40 8.26 19.43
C LEU A 51 18.94 8.40 19.33
N GLY A 52 19.45 9.16 18.35
CA GLY A 52 20.90 9.34 18.15
C GLY A 52 21.56 8.26 17.29
N LEU A 53 20.81 7.24 16.84
CA LEU A 53 21.31 6.30 15.85
C LEU A 53 21.69 7.08 14.57
N PHE A 54 22.78 6.67 13.94
CA PHE A 54 23.30 7.25 12.70
C PHE A 54 23.84 8.69 12.72
N SER A 55 24.00 9.34 13.87
CA SER A 55 24.60 10.69 13.95
C SER A 55 26.07 10.70 13.50
N ASP A 56 26.80 9.63 13.81
CA ASP A 56 28.26 9.55 13.61
C ASP A 56 28.65 8.93 12.27
N LEU A 57 27.67 8.63 11.40
CA LEU A 57 27.98 8.11 10.08
C LEU A 57 28.50 9.22 9.15
N PRO A 58 29.47 8.88 8.27
CA PRO A 58 29.81 9.71 7.12
C PRO A 58 28.55 10.17 6.36
N SER A 59 28.53 11.44 5.95
CA SER A 59 27.37 12.10 5.32
C SER A 59 26.77 11.29 4.16
N VAL A 60 27.62 10.69 3.33
CA VAL A 60 27.21 9.85 2.20
C VAL A 60 26.45 8.60 2.68
N LEU A 61 26.94 7.90 3.70
CA LEU A 61 26.28 6.70 4.24
C LEU A 61 24.96 7.02 4.93
N ARG A 62 24.89 8.18 5.60
CA ARG A 62 23.66 8.69 6.18
C ARG A 62 22.62 8.98 5.09
N ILE A 63 23.00 9.68 4.02
CA ILE A 63 22.11 9.98 2.88
C ILE A 63 21.62 8.69 2.22
N VAL A 64 22.51 7.74 1.93
CA VAL A 64 22.15 6.46 1.29
C VAL A 64 21.22 5.62 2.17
N SER A 65 21.53 5.50 3.47
CA SER A 65 20.69 4.76 4.41
C SER A 65 19.30 5.39 4.56
N LEU A 66 19.25 6.72 4.72
CA LEU A 66 17.99 7.45 4.88
C LEU A 66 17.14 7.48 3.61
N SER A 67 17.75 7.64 2.44
CA SER A 67 17.03 7.61 1.16
C SER A 67 16.48 6.23 0.84
N THR A 68 17.27 5.18 1.08
CA THR A 68 16.82 3.79 0.87
C THR A 68 15.72 3.41 1.88
N GLY A 69 15.88 3.74 3.16
CA GLY A 69 14.85 3.55 4.17
C GLY A 69 13.58 4.35 3.89
N GLY A 70 13.71 5.60 3.44
CA GLY A 70 12.61 6.46 3.02
C GLY A 70 11.85 5.89 1.81
N ALA A 71 12.55 5.35 0.81
CA ALA A 71 11.95 4.68 -0.33
C ALA A 71 11.19 3.41 0.08
N PHE A 72 11.76 2.60 0.97
CA PHE A 72 11.10 1.43 1.55
C PHE A 72 9.83 1.80 2.32
N LEU A 73 9.88 2.85 3.15
CA LEU A 73 8.73 3.38 3.87
C LEU A 73 7.64 3.88 2.93
N LEU A 74 7.99 4.62 1.87
CA LEU A 74 7.05 5.09 0.85
C LEU A 74 6.37 3.93 0.10
N CYS A 75 7.14 2.90 -0.28
CA CYS A 75 6.59 1.72 -0.93
C CYS A 75 5.63 0.96 0.01
N THR A 76 6.02 0.79 1.26
CA THR A 76 5.18 0.13 2.29
C THR A 76 3.91 0.93 2.55
N TYR A 77 4.01 2.26 2.66
CA TYR A 77 2.87 3.17 2.78
C TYR A 77 1.91 3.03 1.59
N ALA A 78 2.42 3.11 0.36
CA ALA A 78 1.60 2.99 -0.84
C ALA A 78 0.87 1.64 -0.89
N LEU A 79 1.54 0.57 -0.47
CA LEU A 79 0.92 -0.75 -0.37
C LEU A 79 -0.19 -0.79 0.69
N ILE A 80 0.07 -0.30 1.91
CA ILE A 80 -0.94 -0.26 2.98
C ILE A 80 -2.16 0.54 2.51
N GLN A 81 -1.96 1.70 1.89
CA GLN A 81 -3.03 2.54 1.33
C GLN A 81 -3.84 1.83 0.23
N TYR A 82 -3.18 0.99 -0.56
CA TYR A 82 -3.86 0.16 -1.56
C TYR A 82 -4.69 -0.97 -0.94
N MET A 83 -4.21 -1.57 0.16
CA MET A 83 -4.87 -2.68 0.86
C MET A 83 -6.03 -2.26 1.75
N LEU A 84 -6.04 -1.03 2.24
CA LEU A 84 -7.08 -0.56 3.17
C LEU A 84 -8.48 -0.54 2.52
N PRO A 85 -9.54 -0.88 3.27
CA PRO A 85 -10.91 -0.70 2.80
C PRO A 85 -11.14 0.75 2.36
N ILE A 86 -11.88 0.95 1.25
CA ILE A 86 -12.18 2.29 0.71
C ILE A 86 -12.92 3.16 1.74
N LYS A 87 -13.69 2.52 2.63
CA LYS A 87 -14.47 3.19 3.68
C LYS A 87 -13.64 3.65 4.89
N SER A 88 -12.40 3.17 5.03
CA SER A 88 -11.55 3.47 6.20
C SER A 88 -10.80 4.79 6.03
N LEU A 89 -11.56 5.88 5.88
CA LEU A 89 -10.98 7.21 5.56
C LEU A 89 -10.13 7.74 6.71
N THR A 90 -10.55 7.52 7.96
CA THR A 90 -9.84 7.98 9.16
C THR A 90 -8.45 7.37 9.24
N LEU A 91 -8.34 6.06 9.02
CA LEU A 91 -7.07 5.34 9.04
C LEU A 91 -6.15 5.77 7.90
N ARG A 92 -6.72 5.93 6.70
CA ARG A 92 -5.99 6.41 5.52
C ARG A 92 -5.39 7.79 5.76
N CYS A 93 -6.18 8.74 6.27
CA CYS A 93 -5.70 10.07 6.63
C CYS A 93 -4.63 10.03 7.73
N GLY A 94 -4.85 9.25 8.80
CA GLY A 94 -3.89 9.10 9.89
C GLY A 94 -2.52 8.59 9.41
N LEU A 95 -2.51 7.58 8.53
CA LEU A 95 -1.30 7.07 7.90
C LEU A 95 -0.62 8.12 7.00
N SER A 96 -1.39 8.88 6.23
CA SER A 96 -0.86 9.93 5.35
C SER A 96 -0.20 11.07 6.14
N ILE A 97 -0.79 11.48 7.26
CA ILE A 97 -0.22 12.47 8.17
C ILE A 97 1.06 11.93 8.81
N LEU A 98 1.02 10.72 9.35
CA LEU A 98 2.17 10.06 9.97
C LEU A 98 3.37 9.99 9.01
N ILE A 99 3.14 9.47 7.80
CA ILE A 99 4.20 9.33 6.77
C ILE A 99 4.66 10.68 6.24
N GLY A 100 3.76 11.66 6.08
CA GLY A 100 4.14 13.02 5.69
C GLY A 100 5.15 13.64 6.65
N GLY A 101 4.92 13.51 7.96
CA GLY A 101 5.85 14.00 8.98
C GLY A 101 7.19 13.24 8.97
N ILE A 102 7.17 11.91 8.85
CA ILE A 102 8.40 11.11 8.76
C ILE A 102 9.23 11.52 7.53
N LEU A 103 8.59 11.68 6.37
CA LEU A 103 9.28 12.06 5.14
C LEU A 103 9.83 13.47 5.17
N GLY A 104 9.15 14.43 5.82
CA GLY A 104 9.70 15.77 6.06
C GLY A 104 11.02 15.70 6.82
N ASN A 105 11.00 15.02 7.96
CA ASN A 105 12.18 14.82 8.81
C ASN A 105 13.31 14.00 8.13
N VAL A 106 12.98 13.07 7.25
CA VAL A 106 13.98 12.33 6.45
C VAL A 106 14.57 13.20 5.35
N ALA A 107 13.75 14.01 4.67
CA ALA A 107 14.20 14.92 3.63
C ALA A 107 15.19 15.95 4.17
N ASP A 108 14.89 16.55 5.32
CA ASP A 108 15.77 17.52 5.99
C ASP A 108 17.16 16.92 6.29
N ARG A 109 17.20 15.68 6.78
CA ARG A 109 18.45 14.97 7.06
C ARG A 109 19.23 14.61 5.79
N ILE A 110 18.56 14.42 4.66
CA ILE A 110 19.21 14.19 3.38
C ILE A 110 19.80 15.49 2.83
N VAL A 111 19.07 16.61 2.92
CA VAL A 111 19.45 17.89 2.31
C VAL A 111 20.41 18.69 3.18
N TRP A 112 20.12 18.85 4.48
CA TRP A 112 20.92 19.69 5.40
C TRP A 112 21.72 18.87 6.40
N GLY A 113 21.41 17.58 6.57
CA GLY A 113 22.12 16.72 7.51
C GLY A 113 21.67 16.84 8.96
N TYR A 114 20.57 17.54 9.22
CA TYR A 114 19.90 17.66 10.51
C TYR A 114 18.43 17.99 10.31
N VAL A 115 17.65 17.87 11.37
CA VAL A 115 16.29 18.40 11.46
C VAL A 115 16.28 19.69 12.26
N VAL A 116 15.48 20.65 11.81
CA VAL A 116 15.21 21.89 12.53
C VAL A 116 14.10 21.64 13.54
N ASP A 117 14.47 21.56 14.82
CA ASP A 117 13.56 21.51 15.96
C ASP A 117 13.47 22.90 16.57
N PHE A 118 12.26 23.34 16.92
CA PHE A 118 12.06 24.74 17.32
C PHE A 118 10.99 25.00 18.38
N ILE A 119 10.26 23.97 18.79
CA ILE A 119 9.20 24.06 19.80
C ILE A 119 9.66 23.35 21.06
N VAL A 120 9.63 24.05 22.18
CA VAL A 120 9.84 23.48 23.52
C VAL A 120 8.62 23.83 24.36
N VAL A 121 8.02 22.82 24.99
CA VAL A 121 6.87 23.00 25.88
C VAL A 121 7.29 22.69 27.31
N GLY A 122 7.07 23.63 28.22
CA GLY A 122 7.34 23.40 29.63
C GLY A 122 7.51 24.66 30.45
N THR A 123 8.13 24.46 31.61
CA THR A 123 8.51 25.49 32.57
C THR A 123 10.04 25.49 32.74
N PRO A 124 10.64 26.52 33.37
CA PRO A 124 12.08 26.57 33.59
C PRO A 124 12.67 25.34 34.31
N THR A 125 11.85 24.62 35.08
CA THR A 125 12.26 23.44 35.85
C THR A 125 11.93 22.11 35.17
N LEU A 126 10.97 22.08 34.24
CA LEU A 126 10.57 20.87 33.52
C LEU A 126 10.16 21.23 32.10
N SER A 127 10.98 20.84 31.12
CA SER A 127 10.77 21.14 29.70
C SER A 127 10.82 19.87 28.86
N SER A 128 9.99 19.82 27.81
CA SER A 128 10.06 18.78 26.80
C SER A 128 11.38 18.87 26.02
N PRO A 129 11.83 17.78 25.39
CA PRO A 129 12.79 17.87 24.28
C PRO A 129 12.25 18.83 23.22
N ALA A 130 13.16 19.50 22.49
CA ALA A 130 12.76 20.31 21.34
C ALA A 130 12.17 19.41 20.25
N PHE A 131 11.08 19.85 19.63
CA PHE A 131 10.41 19.16 18.54
C PHE A 131 9.94 20.14 17.46
N ASN A 132 9.47 19.60 16.34
CA ASN A 132 8.95 20.38 15.21
C ASN A 132 7.47 20.05 14.92
N ILE A 133 6.90 20.72 13.92
CA ILE A 133 5.50 20.50 13.55
C ILE A 133 5.27 19.13 12.92
N ALA A 134 6.23 18.55 12.18
CA ALA A 134 6.14 17.17 11.74
C ALA A 134 5.96 16.20 12.91
N ASP A 135 6.71 16.35 14.01
CA ASP A 135 6.58 15.48 15.19
C ASP A 135 5.21 15.63 15.88
N ALA A 136 4.71 16.86 16.00
CA ALA A 136 3.38 17.11 16.53
C ALA A 136 2.28 16.49 15.65
N LEU A 137 2.41 16.60 14.33
CA LEU A 137 1.48 15.99 13.38
C LEU A 137 1.58 14.46 13.36
N GLN A 138 2.76 13.88 13.57
CA GLN A 138 2.92 12.43 13.74
C GLN A 138 2.08 11.93 14.92
N TRP A 139 2.09 12.63 16.07
CA TRP A 139 1.22 12.28 17.21
C TRP A 139 -0.26 12.32 16.86
N VAL A 140 -0.71 13.31 16.09
CA VAL A 140 -2.09 13.37 15.57
C VAL A 140 -2.37 12.19 14.65
N GLY A 141 -1.45 11.86 13.74
CA GLY A 141 -1.53 10.69 12.86
C GLY A 141 -1.66 9.39 13.65
N TYR A 142 -0.82 9.20 14.68
CA TYR A 142 -0.91 8.05 15.60
C TYR A 142 -2.25 7.96 16.29
N ALA A 143 -2.74 9.07 16.84
CA ALA A 143 -4.05 9.12 17.51
C ALA A 143 -5.19 8.74 16.55
N LEU A 144 -5.16 9.24 15.32
CA LEU A 144 -6.14 8.90 14.29
C LEU A 144 -6.08 7.43 13.88
N ILE A 145 -4.88 6.85 13.75
CA ILE A 145 -4.68 5.43 13.46
C ILE A 145 -5.27 4.58 14.58
N VAL A 146 -4.92 4.86 15.83
CA VAL A 146 -5.42 4.12 17.00
C VAL A 146 -6.94 4.24 17.10
N PHE A 147 -7.48 5.45 16.97
CA PHE A 147 -8.91 5.70 16.98
C PHE A 147 -9.63 4.94 15.86
N ALA A 148 -9.07 4.94 14.64
CA ALA A 148 -9.64 4.21 13.52
C ALA A 148 -9.59 2.69 13.73
N ILE A 149 -8.52 2.14 14.30
CA ILE A 149 -8.43 0.71 14.62
C ILE A 149 -9.50 0.31 15.64
N ILE A 150 -9.71 1.12 16.67
CA ILE A 150 -10.73 0.83 17.71
C ILE A 150 -12.14 0.93 17.13
N ARG A 151 -12.44 1.98 16.36
CA ARG A 151 -13.79 2.27 15.88
C ARG A 151 -14.18 1.50 14.62
N GLU A 152 -13.23 1.27 13.73
CA GLU A 152 -13.41 0.60 12.45
C GLU A 152 -12.91 -0.86 12.50
N GLY A 153 -12.70 -1.41 13.70
CA GLY A 153 -12.18 -2.76 13.93
C GLY A 153 -12.95 -3.83 13.15
N GLU A 154 -14.28 -3.80 13.12
CA GLU A 154 -15.09 -4.75 12.34
C GLU A 154 -14.97 -4.57 10.82
N LEU A 155 -14.66 -3.36 10.34
CA LEU A 155 -14.42 -3.07 8.93
C LEU A 155 -13.03 -3.56 8.49
N LEU A 156 -12.05 -3.46 9.39
CA LEU A 156 -10.66 -3.87 9.16
C LEU A 156 -10.47 -5.38 9.37
N TRP A 157 -11.10 -5.93 10.40
CA TRP A 157 -11.14 -7.33 10.81
C TRP A 157 -12.60 -7.83 10.87
N PRO A 158 -13.25 -8.10 9.72
CA PRO A 158 -14.57 -8.71 9.73
C PRO A 158 -14.51 -10.10 10.37
N GLU A 159 -15.21 -10.29 11.49
CA GLU A 159 -15.21 -11.52 12.30
C GLU A 159 -15.69 -12.76 11.51
N ASN A 160 -16.44 -12.54 10.43
CA ASN A 160 -16.78 -13.58 9.46
C ASN A 160 -15.81 -13.58 8.26
N ASN A 161 -14.56 -13.94 8.51
CA ASN A 161 -13.62 -14.31 7.45
C ASN A 161 -13.19 -15.77 7.62
N SER A 162 -14.15 -16.70 7.58
CA SER A 162 -13.86 -18.12 7.45
C SER A 162 -13.40 -18.44 6.02
N ARG A 163 -12.17 -18.03 5.67
CA ARG A 163 -11.50 -18.47 4.44
C ARG A 163 -10.33 -19.37 4.77
N LYS A 164 -10.51 -20.68 4.56
CA LYS A 164 -9.46 -21.67 4.73
C LYS A 164 -8.49 -21.76 3.53
N LYS A 165 -8.82 -21.22 2.35
CA LYS A 165 -7.93 -21.25 1.16
C LYS A 165 -7.89 -19.93 0.39
N PHE A 166 -6.70 -19.33 0.34
CA PHE A 166 -6.37 -18.11 -0.43
C PHE A 166 -6.01 -18.40 -1.90
N TRP A 167 -5.75 -19.67 -2.22
CA TRP A 167 -5.40 -20.12 -3.56
C TRP A 167 -6.63 -20.79 -4.18
N VAL A 168 -7.18 -20.14 -5.20
CA VAL A 168 -8.35 -20.60 -5.97
C VAL A 168 -7.88 -21.21 -7.29
N ASN A 169 -7.01 -20.49 -8.00
CA ASN A 169 -6.34 -20.97 -9.21
C ASN A 169 -4.83 -20.82 -9.01
N LEU A 170 -4.21 -21.83 -8.40
CA LEU A 170 -2.81 -21.79 -7.96
C LEU A 170 -1.86 -21.46 -9.11
N SER A 171 -2.07 -22.06 -10.29
CA SER A 171 -1.23 -21.87 -11.47
C SER A 171 -1.28 -20.42 -11.97
N PHE A 172 -2.47 -19.85 -12.11
CA PHE A 172 -2.63 -18.45 -12.51
C PHE A 172 -2.06 -17.49 -11.47
N GLN A 173 -2.41 -17.69 -10.20
CA GLN A 173 -2.02 -16.79 -9.12
C GLN A 173 -0.50 -16.81 -8.89
N LEU A 174 0.15 -17.98 -8.92
CA LEU A 174 1.61 -18.08 -8.84
C LEU A 174 2.29 -17.45 -10.04
N LYS A 175 1.80 -17.68 -11.27
CA LYS A 175 2.36 -17.05 -12.47
C LYS A 175 2.31 -15.53 -12.37
N TYR A 176 1.20 -14.99 -11.85
CA TYR A 176 1.05 -13.55 -11.62
C TYR A 176 1.98 -13.03 -10.52
N CYS A 177 2.08 -13.72 -9.38
CA CYS A 177 3.00 -13.36 -8.31
C CYS A 177 4.47 -13.38 -8.78
N ILE A 178 4.88 -14.42 -9.49
CA ILE A 178 6.24 -14.57 -10.03
C ILE A 178 6.53 -13.47 -11.04
N LEU A 179 5.58 -13.14 -11.92
CA LEU A 179 5.73 -12.04 -12.88
C LEU A 179 5.95 -10.71 -12.16
N MET A 180 5.14 -10.40 -11.14
CA MET A 180 5.27 -9.18 -10.33
C MET A 180 6.62 -9.13 -9.59
N MET A 181 7.07 -10.26 -9.02
CA MET A 181 8.38 -10.37 -8.40
C MET A 181 9.51 -10.19 -9.41
N ALA A 182 9.40 -10.77 -10.61
CA ALA A 182 10.44 -10.69 -11.65
C ALA A 182 10.63 -9.25 -12.14
N VAL A 183 9.54 -8.50 -12.32
CA VAL A 183 9.59 -7.07 -12.65
C VAL A 183 10.18 -6.26 -11.49
N GLY A 184 9.81 -6.57 -10.26
CA GLY A 184 10.39 -5.93 -9.08
C GLY A 184 11.89 -6.18 -8.96
N LEU A 185 12.32 -7.43 -9.17
CA LEU A 185 13.70 -7.87 -9.02
C LEU A 185 14.61 -7.36 -10.14
N SER A 186 14.09 -7.23 -11.37
CA SER A 186 14.86 -6.65 -12.46
C SER A 186 15.17 -5.17 -12.21
N LEU A 187 14.19 -4.41 -11.72
CA LEU A 187 14.38 -3.01 -11.33
C LEU A 187 15.37 -2.86 -10.17
N THR A 188 15.27 -3.71 -9.14
CA THR A 188 16.21 -3.66 -8.01
C THR A 188 17.62 -4.07 -8.42
N LEU A 189 17.78 -5.03 -9.34
CA LEU A 189 19.09 -5.44 -9.84
C LEU A 189 19.76 -4.32 -10.65
N ILE A 190 19.00 -3.63 -11.52
CA ILE A 190 19.50 -2.46 -12.25
C ILE A 190 19.94 -1.38 -11.26
N SER A 191 19.11 -1.11 -10.26
CA SER A 191 19.44 -0.15 -9.21
C SER A 191 20.70 -0.54 -8.46
N LEU A 192 20.91 -1.83 -8.14
CA LEU A 192 22.10 -2.33 -7.44
C LEU A 192 23.37 -2.10 -8.24
N VAL A 193 23.35 -2.42 -9.53
CA VAL A 193 24.52 -2.26 -10.40
C VAL A 193 24.89 -0.79 -10.50
N PHE A 194 23.90 0.09 -10.73
CA PHE A 194 24.10 1.53 -10.77
C PHE A 194 24.70 2.06 -9.46
N SER A 195 24.07 1.74 -8.33
CA SER A 195 24.44 2.29 -7.03
C SER A 195 25.76 1.73 -6.50
N TYR A 196 26.05 0.44 -6.71
CA TYR A 196 27.34 -0.16 -6.41
C TYR A 196 28.46 0.49 -7.21
N THR A 197 28.23 0.70 -8.51
CA THR A 197 29.24 1.31 -9.41
C THR A 197 29.51 2.75 -9.01
N TYR A 198 28.45 3.54 -8.78
CA TYR A 198 28.55 4.92 -8.33
C TYR A 198 29.31 4.99 -6.99
N LEU A 199 28.89 4.22 -5.99
CA LEU A 199 29.52 4.22 -4.66
C LEU A 199 30.99 3.80 -4.74
N ARG A 200 31.32 2.78 -5.54
CA ARG A 200 32.70 2.32 -5.73
C ARG A 200 33.58 3.39 -6.33
N VAL A 201 33.12 4.05 -7.40
CA VAL A 201 33.88 5.13 -8.07
C VAL A 201 34.08 6.30 -7.12
N THR A 202 33.03 6.75 -6.42
CA THR A 202 33.12 7.85 -5.46
C THR A 202 34.11 7.55 -4.33
N ILE A 203 34.07 6.35 -3.74
CA ILE A 203 35.02 6.00 -2.67
C ILE A 203 36.46 5.92 -3.20
N GLN A 204 36.63 5.40 -4.42
CA GLN A 204 37.94 5.30 -5.06
C GLN A 204 38.52 6.69 -5.37
N GLU A 205 37.70 7.68 -5.72
CA GLU A 205 38.14 9.07 -5.89
C GLU A 205 38.55 9.72 -4.57
N LEU A 206 37.82 9.47 -3.48
CA LEU A 206 38.11 10.07 -2.17
C LEU A 206 39.34 9.48 -1.48
N VAL A 207 39.52 8.16 -1.58
CA VAL A 207 40.45 7.40 -0.74
C VAL A 207 41.59 6.78 -1.57
N GLY A 208 41.57 6.99 -2.88
CA GLY A 208 42.43 6.27 -3.82
C GLY A 208 42.08 4.78 -3.88
N ASN A 209 43.01 3.98 -4.38
CA ASN A 209 42.80 2.55 -4.59
C ASN A 209 43.04 1.70 -3.33
N ASN A 210 42.68 2.22 -2.14
CA ASN A 210 42.84 1.50 -0.89
C ASN A 210 41.74 0.44 -0.73
N GLN A 211 42.11 -0.81 -1.01
CA GLN A 211 41.20 -1.96 -1.05
C GLN A 211 40.52 -2.24 0.30
N PHE A 212 41.20 -1.98 1.42
CA PHE A 212 40.63 -2.17 2.75
C PHE A 212 39.46 -1.21 2.99
N LEU A 213 39.64 0.07 2.65
CA LEU A 213 38.61 1.09 2.82
C LEU A 213 37.45 0.88 1.82
N LEU A 214 37.74 0.53 0.57
CA LEU A 214 36.72 0.15 -0.40
C LEU A 214 35.83 -0.99 0.12
N ASN A 215 36.44 -2.09 0.59
CA ASN A 215 35.70 -3.25 1.08
C ASN A 215 34.93 -2.94 2.37
N LYS A 216 35.48 -2.11 3.26
CA LYS A 216 34.83 -1.68 4.50
C LYS A 216 33.47 -1.01 4.26
N PHE A 217 33.31 -0.33 3.12
CA PHE A 217 32.05 0.34 2.75
C PHE A 217 31.20 -0.45 1.76
N LEU A 218 31.81 -1.08 0.76
CA LEU A 218 31.07 -1.82 -0.28
C LEU A 218 30.43 -3.10 0.24
N VAL A 219 31.09 -3.84 1.16
CA VAL A 219 30.54 -5.10 1.68
C VAL A 219 29.26 -4.88 2.49
N PRO A 220 29.22 -3.98 3.50
CA PRO A 220 27.96 -3.70 4.21
C PRO A 220 26.87 -3.13 3.28
N TYR A 221 27.26 -2.33 2.29
CA TYR A 221 26.33 -1.79 1.30
C TYR A 221 25.61 -2.90 0.53
N VAL A 222 26.37 -3.85 -0.04
CA VAL A 222 25.82 -4.98 -0.79
C VAL A 222 24.95 -5.87 0.10
N ILE A 223 25.40 -6.19 1.32
CA ILE A 223 24.61 -6.99 2.28
C ILE A 223 23.28 -6.31 2.60
N THR A 224 23.30 -5.02 2.91
CA THR A 224 22.09 -4.25 3.21
C THR A 224 21.15 -4.21 2.01
N PHE A 225 21.69 -4.01 0.81
CA PHE A 225 20.91 -4.02 -0.42
C PHE A 225 20.23 -5.38 -0.66
N ILE A 226 20.94 -6.49 -0.43
CA ILE A 226 20.38 -7.84 -0.57
C ILE A 226 19.23 -8.04 0.42
N ILE A 227 19.38 -7.64 1.69
CA ILE A 227 18.33 -7.76 2.70
C ILE A 227 17.07 -7.00 2.25
N ILE A 228 17.24 -5.77 1.74
CA ILE A 228 16.14 -4.94 1.24
C ILE A 228 15.51 -5.58 0.00
N CYS A 229 16.31 -6.15 -0.90
CA CYS A 229 15.81 -6.86 -2.08
C CYS A 229 14.95 -8.07 -1.69
N VAL A 230 15.38 -8.85 -0.69
CA VAL A 230 14.60 -9.98 -0.15
C VAL A 230 13.28 -9.49 0.46
N ALA A 231 13.32 -8.42 1.27
CA ALA A 231 12.11 -7.84 1.84
C ALA A 231 11.15 -7.33 0.75
N PHE A 232 11.67 -6.65 -0.26
CA PHE A 232 10.89 -6.15 -1.41
C PHE A 232 10.27 -7.29 -2.23
N CYS A 233 11.01 -8.39 -2.42
CA CYS A 233 10.50 -9.60 -3.07
C CYS A 233 9.36 -10.24 -2.27
N ALA A 234 9.48 -10.33 -0.94
CA ALA A 234 8.43 -10.86 -0.08
C ALA A 234 7.17 -9.98 -0.13
N ILE A 235 7.36 -8.66 -0.11
CA ILE A 235 6.27 -7.69 -0.22
C ILE A 235 5.57 -7.82 -1.57
N THR A 236 6.29 -7.76 -2.68
CA THR A 236 5.72 -7.86 -4.04
C THR A 236 4.99 -9.19 -4.25
N PHE A 237 5.49 -10.29 -3.70
CA PHE A 237 4.79 -11.56 -3.68
C PHE A 237 3.46 -11.50 -2.91
N ALA A 238 3.46 -10.90 -1.71
CA ALA A 238 2.25 -10.72 -0.92
C ALA A 238 1.22 -9.84 -1.65
N VAL A 239 1.66 -8.76 -2.32
CA VAL A 239 0.80 -7.94 -3.17
C VAL A 239 0.20 -8.77 -4.30
N GLY A 240 1.05 -9.50 -5.04
CA GLY A 240 0.63 -10.36 -6.14
C GLY A 240 -0.41 -11.39 -5.68
N LYS A 241 -0.24 -11.95 -4.48
CA LYS A 241 -1.19 -12.91 -3.89
C LYS A 241 -2.55 -12.27 -3.66
N VAL A 242 -2.60 -11.06 -3.08
CA VAL A 242 -3.87 -10.37 -2.83
C VAL A 242 -4.53 -9.96 -4.14
N LEU A 243 -3.77 -9.38 -5.07
CA LEU A 243 -4.28 -8.90 -6.36
C LEU A 243 -4.84 -10.04 -7.22
N SER A 244 -4.05 -11.11 -7.34
CA SER A 244 -4.44 -12.29 -8.11
C SER A 244 -5.65 -13.00 -7.51
N HIS A 245 -5.85 -12.93 -6.19
CA HIS A 245 -7.05 -13.46 -5.53
C HIS A 245 -8.30 -12.65 -5.86
N ARG A 246 -8.19 -11.31 -5.89
CA ARG A 246 -9.30 -10.41 -6.27
C ARG A 246 -9.73 -10.57 -7.74
N ILE A 247 -8.83 -11.08 -8.59
CA ILE A 247 -9.09 -11.41 -10.00
C ILE A 247 -9.59 -12.85 -10.16
N ALA A 248 -8.91 -13.83 -9.57
CA ALA A 248 -9.20 -15.25 -9.76
C ALA A 248 -10.53 -15.67 -9.09
N GLY A 249 -10.89 -15.05 -7.96
CA GLY A 249 -12.13 -15.32 -7.23
C GLY A 249 -13.40 -15.17 -8.08
N PRO A 250 -13.68 -13.98 -8.66
CA PRO A 250 -14.88 -13.75 -9.46
C PRO A 250 -14.90 -14.58 -10.75
N ILE A 251 -13.74 -14.76 -11.40
CA ILE A 251 -13.64 -15.60 -12.61
C ILE A 251 -14.00 -17.06 -12.29
N TYR A 252 -13.45 -17.62 -11.21
CA TYR A 252 -13.75 -18.98 -10.79
C TYR A 252 -15.22 -19.15 -10.37
N ALA A 253 -15.78 -18.16 -9.69
CA ALA A 253 -17.20 -18.17 -9.32
C ALA A 253 -18.11 -18.16 -10.55
N PHE A 254 -17.76 -17.34 -11.56
CA PHE A 254 -18.47 -17.27 -12.83
C PHE A 254 -18.35 -18.57 -13.64
N GLU A 255 -17.16 -19.16 -13.73
CA GLU A 255 -16.93 -20.46 -14.36
C GLU A 255 -17.80 -21.56 -13.73
N ARG A 256 -17.83 -21.64 -12.38
CA ARG A 256 -18.67 -22.59 -11.66
C ARG A 256 -20.16 -22.36 -11.92
N TYR A 257 -20.57 -21.10 -12.00
CA TYR A 257 -21.94 -20.73 -12.35
C TYR A 257 -22.32 -21.19 -13.77
N LEU A 258 -21.44 -21.01 -14.76
CA LEU A 258 -21.69 -21.53 -16.12
C LEU A 258 -21.76 -23.06 -16.13
N TYR A 259 -20.87 -23.76 -15.42
CA TYR A 259 -20.89 -25.22 -15.38
C TYR A 259 -22.16 -25.80 -14.78
N GLY A 260 -22.71 -25.20 -13.72
CA GLY A 260 -23.98 -25.70 -13.17
C GLY A 260 -25.15 -25.45 -14.13
N ILE A 261 -25.14 -24.35 -14.90
CA ILE A 261 -26.16 -24.08 -15.94
C ILE A 261 -26.08 -25.18 -17.00
N MET A 262 -24.87 -25.50 -17.45
CA MET A 262 -24.64 -26.57 -18.43
C MET A 262 -25.09 -27.95 -17.92
N ARG A 263 -25.07 -28.17 -16.61
CA ARG A 263 -25.56 -29.40 -15.95
C ARG A 263 -27.06 -29.38 -15.64
N GLY A 264 -27.75 -28.27 -15.90
CA GLY A 264 -29.16 -28.11 -15.57
C GLY A 264 -29.44 -27.93 -14.07
N GLU A 265 -28.41 -27.60 -13.28
CA GLU A 265 -28.55 -27.34 -11.85
C GLU A 265 -29.30 -26.01 -11.62
N ASN A 266 -30.10 -25.94 -10.57
CA ASN A 266 -30.75 -24.70 -10.17
C ASN A 266 -29.79 -23.87 -9.29
N ILE A 267 -28.91 -23.12 -9.94
CA ILE A 267 -27.90 -22.31 -9.25
C ILE A 267 -28.48 -20.95 -8.86
N PRO A 268 -28.25 -20.47 -7.63
CA PRO A 268 -28.55 -19.09 -7.27
C PRO A 268 -27.78 -18.10 -8.16
N LEU A 269 -28.35 -16.90 -8.33
CA LEU A 269 -27.73 -15.79 -9.03
C LEU A 269 -26.31 -15.51 -8.50
N LEU A 270 -25.37 -15.34 -9.43
CA LEU A 270 -24.00 -15.01 -9.11
C LEU A 270 -23.94 -13.68 -8.35
N LYS A 271 -23.31 -13.71 -7.17
CA LYS A 271 -22.95 -12.50 -6.42
C LYS A 271 -21.44 -12.41 -6.26
N VAL A 272 -20.86 -11.39 -6.88
CA VAL A 272 -19.47 -11.01 -6.79
C VAL A 272 -19.25 -10.16 -5.54
N ARG A 273 -18.13 -10.36 -4.85
CA ARG A 273 -17.87 -9.67 -3.59
C ARG A 273 -17.56 -8.19 -3.85
N LYS A 274 -17.90 -7.31 -2.90
CA LYS A 274 -17.66 -5.85 -3.03
C LYS A 274 -16.19 -5.48 -3.31
N GLY A 275 -15.24 -6.31 -2.91
CA GLY A 275 -13.80 -6.11 -3.13
C GLY A 275 -13.22 -6.84 -4.34
N ASP A 276 -13.96 -7.71 -5.01
CA ASP A 276 -13.46 -8.45 -6.16
C ASP A 276 -13.53 -7.59 -7.44
N GLU A 277 -12.66 -7.87 -8.40
CA GLU A 277 -12.69 -7.26 -9.74
C GLU A 277 -13.83 -7.89 -10.59
N PHE A 278 -14.07 -7.39 -11.81
CA PHE A 278 -15.08 -7.95 -12.74
C PHE A 278 -16.51 -8.02 -12.18
N LYS A 279 -16.97 -6.96 -11.50
CA LYS A 279 -18.35 -6.88 -10.97
C LYS A 279 -19.43 -6.97 -12.06
N GLU A 280 -19.10 -6.58 -13.28
CA GLU A 280 -19.96 -6.74 -14.46
C GLU A 280 -20.36 -8.19 -14.75
N LEU A 281 -19.64 -9.18 -14.21
CA LEU A 281 -20.04 -10.59 -14.31
C LEU A 281 -21.36 -10.89 -13.60
N GLU A 282 -21.76 -10.12 -12.59
CA GLU A 282 -23.09 -10.24 -11.95
C GLU A 282 -24.20 -9.91 -12.96
N ALA A 283 -24.10 -8.76 -13.60
CA ALA A 283 -25.07 -8.31 -14.61
C ALA A 283 -25.12 -9.27 -15.80
N LEU A 284 -23.97 -9.79 -16.21
CA LEU A 284 -23.88 -10.76 -17.29
C LEU A 284 -24.53 -12.11 -16.91
N ALA A 285 -24.36 -12.57 -15.67
CA ALA A 285 -25.03 -13.75 -15.15
C ALA A 285 -26.56 -13.56 -15.07
N GLU A 286 -27.02 -12.38 -14.66
CA GLU A 286 -28.45 -12.01 -14.66
C GLU A 286 -29.05 -12.08 -16.07
N GLU A 287 -28.38 -11.48 -17.06
CA GLU A 287 -28.84 -11.48 -18.45
C GLU A 287 -28.86 -12.90 -19.04
N ILE A 288 -27.84 -13.72 -18.76
CA ILE A 288 -27.80 -15.15 -19.16
C ILE A 288 -29.00 -15.90 -18.56
N THR A 289 -29.26 -15.74 -17.26
CA THR A 289 -30.39 -16.40 -16.59
C THR A 289 -31.71 -16.00 -17.24
N LYS A 290 -31.90 -14.69 -17.48
CA LYS A 290 -33.11 -14.14 -18.09
C LYS A 290 -33.34 -14.73 -19.48
N ARG A 291 -32.31 -14.75 -20.33
CA ARG A 291 -32.36 -15.34 -21.68
C ARG A 291 -32.69 -16.83 -21.65
N LEU A 292 -32.06 -17.59 -20.74
CA LEU A 292 -32.33 -19.01 -20.58
C LEU A 292 -33.77 -19.29 -20.13
N ASN A 293 -34.33 -18.46 -19.26
CA ASN A 293 -35.72 -18.59 -18.83
C ASN A 293 -36.70 -18.31 -19.98
N VAL A 294 -36.42 -17.33 -20.83
CA VAL A 294 -37.21 -17.07 -22.06
C VAL A 294 -37.18 -18.29 -22.98
N ILE A 295 -35.99 -18.83 -23.27
CA ILE A 295 -35.85 -20.02 -24.13
C ILE A 295 -36.57 -21.22 -23.55
N LYS A 296 -36.49 -21.44 -22.22
CA LYS A 296 -37.22 -22.52 -21.55
C LYS A 296 -38.73 -22.32 -21.68
N ALA A 297 -39.22 -21.09 -21.48
CA ALA A 297 -40.63 -20.75 -21.59
C ALA A 297 -41.17 -20.96 -23.02
N GLU A 298 -40.47 -20.48 -24.05
CA GLU A 298 -40.81 -20.69 -25.45
C GLU A 298 -40.84 -22.18 -25.82
N ARG A 299 -39.90 -22.97 -25.31
CA ARG A 299 -39.86 -24.41 -25.53
C ARG A 299 -41.03 -25.13 -24.85
N THR A 300 -41.41 -24.73 -23.64
CA THR A 300 -42.63 -25.27 -22.99
C THR A 300 -43.90 -24.92 -23.76
N VAL A 301 -44.03 -23.69 -24.26
CA VAL A 301 -45.21 -23.27 -25.05
C VAL A 301 -45.33 -24.11 -26.33
N ASN A 302 -44.24 -24.25 -27.09
CA ASN A 302 -44.24 -25.06 -28.31
C ASN A 302 -44.54 -26.54 -28.06
N VAL A 303 -44.12 -27.12 -26.93
CA VAL A 303 -44.42 -28.52 -26.59
C VAL A 303 -45.89 -28.70 -26.19
N VAL A 304 -46.47 -27.73 -25.48
CA VAL A 304 -47.90 -27.75 -25.12
C VAL A 304 -48.77 -27.61 -26.37
N GLU A 305 -48.48 -26.64 -27.26
CA GLU A 305 -49.20 -26.49 -28.53
C GLU A 305 -49.07 -27.73 -29.44
N PHE A 306 -47.90 -28.39 -29.46
CA PHE A 306 -47.72 -29.63 -30.21
C PHE A 306 -48.53 -30.79 -29.63
N ASN A 307 -48.61 -30.91 -28.30
CA ASN A 307 -49.43 -31.94 -27.64
C ASN A 307 -50.93 -31.67 -27.78
N ASP A 308 -51.37 -30.41 -27.71
CA ASP A 308 -52.77 -30.02 -27.90
C ASP A 308 -53.19 -30.13 -29.38
N GLY A 309 -52.24 -30.10 -30.32
CA GLY A 309 -52.46 -30.36 -31.75
C GLY A 309 -52.54 -31.85 -32.11
N ILE A 310 -52.17 -32.77 -31.22
CA ILE A 310 -52.31 -34.21 -31.41
C ILE A 310 -53.66 -34.65 -30.82
N ASN A 311 -54.69 -34.68 -31.67
CA ASN A 311 -55.95 -35.30 -31.31
C ASN A 311 -55.74 -36.81 -31.08
N PRO A 312 -56.08 -37.38 -29.91
CA PRO A 312 -55.95 -38.83 -29.65
C PRO A 312 -56.74 -39.73 -30.62
N ASP A 313 -57.71 -39.16 -31.34
CA ASP A 313 -58.54 -39.87 -32.33
C ASP A 313 -57.91 -39.95 -33.73
N ASP A 314 -56.79 -39.28 -33.98
CA ASP A 314 -56.08 -39.34 -35.27
C ASP A 314 -55.12 -40.55 -35.30
N LYS A 315 -55.67 -41.74 -35.04
CA LYS A 315 -55.00 -43.00 -35.38
C LYS A 315 -55.11 -43.22 -36.88
N PRO A 316 -54.02 -43.54 -37.60
CA PRO A 316 -54.14 -43.95 -38.99
C PRO A 316 -55.06 -45.17 -39.05
N ARG A 317 -56.17 -45.03 -39.76
CA ARG A 317 -56.99 -46.18 -40.15
C ARG A 317 -56.08 -47.10 -40.97
N GLN A 318 -56.03 -48.36 -40.55
CA GLN A 318 -55.30 -49.45 -41.20
C GLN A 318 -55.63 -49.54 -42.68
#